data_AF-A0A840CVG3-F1
#
_entry.id   AF-A0A840CVG3-F1
#
_cell.length_a   1.000
_cell.length_b   1.000
_cell.length_c   1.000
_cell.angle_alpha   90.00
_cell.angle_beta   90.00
_cell.angle_gamma   90.00
#
_symmetry.space_group_name_H-M   'P 1'
#
loop_
_entity.id
_entity.type
_entity.pdbx_description
1 polymer ?
#
loop_
_entity_poly.entity_id
_entity_poly.type
_entity_poly.pdbx_seq_one_letter_code
_entity_poly.pdbx_strand_id
1 'polypeptide(L)'
;MNNGVKIYFLILLISILSGCGRSKDVKQITYSFSVDLEDPFNVFIAYKDSDGYKTLYIDREWTKDVYLGSGDAASLLIIPQTRAKIKYTGKIICNDNIKTTTSSNIVSLSVATDSL
;
A
#
# COMPACT_ATOMS: atom_id res chain seq x y z
N MET A 1 -7.42 -7.50 55.64
CA MET A 1 -7.08 -7.11 54.25
C MET A 1 -7.83 -5.83 53.92
N ASN A 2 -7.09 -4.76 53.63
CA ASN A 2 -7.58 -3.39 53.57
C ASN A 2 -8.48 -3.15 52.34
N ASN A 3 -9.71 -2.66 52.53
CA ASN A 3 -10.68 -2.44 51.45
C ASN A 3 -10.16 -1.50 50.35
N GLY A 4 -9.22 -0.60 50.68
CA GLY A 4 -8.57 0.27 49.69
C GLY A 4 -7.77 -0.49 48.63
N VAL A 5 -7.05 -1.56 48.99
CA VAL A 5 -6.22 -2.33 48.05
C VAL A 5 -7.07 -3.02 46.97
N LYS A 6 -8.29 -3.45 47.33
CA LYS A 6 -9.23 -4.08 46.39
C LYS A 6 -9.74 -3.10 45.34
N ILE A 7 -9.95 -1.84 45.71
CA ILE A 7 -10.45 -0.79 44.81
C ILE A 7 -9.37 -0.41 43.78
N TYR A 8 -8.12 -0.24 44.22
CA TYR A 8 -7.02 0.04 43.28
C TYR A 8 -6.79 -1.08 42.28
N PHE A 9 -6.90 -2.34 42.73
CA PHE A 9 -6.75 -3.49 41.85
C PHE A 9 -7.89 -3.57 40.81
N LEU A 10 -9.12 -3.22 41.20
CA LEU A 10 -10.27 -3.18 40.30
C LEU A 10 -10.12 -2.08 39.24
N ILE A 11 -9.67 -0.88 39.63
CA ILE A 11 -9.44 0.23 38.70
C ILE A 11 -8.33 -0.13 37.71
N LEU A 12 -7.23 -0.72 38.18
CA LEU A 12 -6.13 -1.19 37.34
C LEU A 12 -6.62 -2.24 36.32
N LEU A 13 -7.45 -3.19 36.76
CA LEU A 13 -8.00 -4.23 35.90
C LEU A 13 -8.92 -3.65 34.82
N ILE A 14 -9.77 -2.67 35.17
CA ILE A 14 -10.63 -1.99 34.22
C ILE A 14 -9.78 -1.19 33.22
N SER A 15 -8.73 -0.51 33.63
CA SER A 15 -7.82 0.20 32.72
C SER A 15 -7.10 -0.72 31.73
N ILE A 16 -6.73 -1.94 32.14
CA ILE A 16 -6.11 -2.94 31.26
C ILE A 16 -7.14 -3.51 30.26
N LEU A 17 -8.38 -3.74 30.72
CA LEU A 17 -9.48 -4.23 29.87
C LEU A 17 -10.07 -3.14 28.95
N SER A 18 -9.86 -1.87 29.29
CA SER A 18 -10.20 -0.69 28.48
C SER A 18 -9.12 -0.37 27.46
N GLY A 19 -8.12 -1.25 27.29
CA GLY A 19 -7.15 -1.26 26.20
C GLY A 19 -7.88 -1.39 24.87
N CYS A 20 -8.45 -0.26 24.45
CA CYS A 20 -9.24 -0.04 23.26
C CYS A 20 -8.49 -0.68 22.10
N GLY A 21 -9.01 -1.79 21.60
CA GLY A 21 -8.63 -2.31 20.30
C GLY A 21 -8.91 -1.22 19.29
N ARG A 22 -7.90 -0.42 18.96
CA ARG A 22 -7.94 0.43 17.78
C ARG A 22 -8.10 -0.55 16.63
N SER A 23 -9.33 -0.70 16.14
CA SER A 23 -9.59 -1.27 14.83
C SER A 23 -8.62 -0.58 13.89
N LYS A 24 -7.64 -1.32 13.37
CA LYS A 24 -6.73 -0.77 12.37
C LYS A 24 -7.62 -0.46 11.18
N ASP A 25 -7.83 0.82 10.91
CA ASP A 25 -8.55 1.24 9.72
C ASP A 25 -7.78 0.71 8.51
N VAL A 26 -8.45 -0.04 7.64
CA VAL A 26 -7.82 -0.71 6.50
C VAL A 26 -8.36 -0.07 5.23
N LYS A 27 -7.46 0.38 4.36
CA LYS A 27 -7.81 0.99 3.08
C LYS A 27 -7.51 0.05 1.93
N GLN A 28 -8.43 0.00 0.96
CA GLN A 28 -8.20 -0.68 -0.31
C GLN A 28 -7.34 0.21 -1.21
N ILE A 29 -6.23 -0.34 -1.68
CA ILE A 29 -5.31 0.31 -2.60
C ILE A 29 -5.28 -0.50 -3.90
N THR A 30 -5.51 0.18 -5.02
CA THR A 30 -5.35 -0.40 -6.35
C THR A 30 -4.07 0.14 -6.98
N TYR A 31 -3.11 -0.75 -7.19
CA TYR A 31 -1.94 -0.46 -8.03
C TYR A 31 -2.27 -0.75 -9.48
N SER A 32 -1.80 0.09 -10.40
CA SER A 32 -1.95 -0.16 -11.83
C SER A 32 -0.71 0.25 -12.61
N PHE A 33 -0.41 -0.52 -13.65
CA PHE A 33 0.60 -0.29 -14.66
C PHE A 33 -0.07 -0.37 -16.04
N SER A 34 0.16 0.66 -16.85
CA SER A 34 -0.32 0.71 -18.23
C SER A 34 0.76 1.23 -19.17
N VAL A 35 0.66 0.84 -20.44
CA VAL A 35 1.63 1.15 -21.49
C VAL A 35 0.93 1.23 -22.84
N ASP A 36 1.35 2.19 -23.66
CA ASP A 36 0.85 2.35 -25.02
C ASP A 36 1.80 1.64 -26.00
N LEU A 37 1.68 0.31 -26.07
CA LEU A 37 2.48 -0.57 -26.92
C LEU A 37 1.68 -1.80 -27.35
N GLU A 38 1.87 -2.21 -28.61
CA GLU A 38 1.30 -3.46 -29.14
C GLU A 38 2.18 -4.69 -28.84
N ASP A 39 3.51 -4.52 -28.80
CA ASP A 39 4.44 -5.63 -28.61
C ASP A 39 4.65 -5.97 -27.13
N PRO A 40 4.75 -7.25 -26.75
CA PRO A 40 5.04 -7.67 -25.38
C PRO A 40 6.46 -7.28 -24.97
N PHE A 41 6.62 -6.80 -23.73
CA PHE A 41 7.92 -6.42 -23.18
C PHE A 41 7.94 -6.68 -21.67
N ASN A 42 9.10 -7.09 -21.15
CA ASN A 42 9.21 -7.44 -19.74
C ASN A 42 9.32 -6.19 -18.86
N VAL A 43 8.56 -6.20 -17.77
CA VAL A 43 8.55 -5.15 -16.76
C VAL A 43 8.68 -5.78 -15.39
N PHE A 44 9.63 -5.29 -14.61
CA PHE A 44 9.70 -5.59 -13.19
C PHE A 44 8.79 -4.62 -12.42
N ILE A 45 7.92 -5.17 -11.58
CA ILE A 45 7.08 -4.41 -10.65
C ILE A 45 7.43 -4.81 -9.22
N ALA A 46 7.54 -3.82 -8.34
CA ALA A 46 7.50 -4.02 -6.89
C ALA A 46 6.40 -3.14 -6.26
N TYR A 47 5.65 -3.71 -5.32
CA TYR A 47 4.58 -3.00 -4.60
C TYR A 47 4.48 -3.48 -3.15
N LYS A 48 3.86 -2.68 -2.27
CA LYS A 48 3.59 -3.06 -0.87
C LYS A 48 2.16 -3.58 -0.72
N ASP A 49 2.00 -4.75 -0.08
CA ASP A 49 0.73 -5.26 0.42
C ASP A 49 0.75 -5.49 1.94
N SER A 50 -0.28 -6.14 2.48
CA SER A 50 -0.42 -6.42 3.93
C SER A 50 0.73 -7.27 4.49
N ASP A 51 1.39 -8.07 3.66
CA ASP A 51 2.45 -8.99 4.05
C ASP A 51 3.85 -8.42 3.74
N GLY A 52 3.93 -7.19 3.23
CA GLY A 52 5.17 -6.50 2.91
C GLY A 52 5.37 -6.27 1.42
N TYR A 53 6.62 -6.22 0.97
CA TYR A 53 6.92 -5.96 -0.44
C TYR A 53 6.79 -7.22 -1.29
N LYS A 54 6.04 -7.11 -2.37
CA LYS A 54 5.89 -8.12 -3.42
C LYS A 54 6.60 -7.66 -4.68
N THR A 55 7.07 -8.62 -5.46
CA THR A 55 7.71 -8.37 -6.76
C THR A 55 7.17 -9.33 -7.80
N LEU A 56 7.14 -8.91 -9.06
CA LEU A 56 6.78 -9.75 -10.19
C LEU A 56 7.34 -9.21 -11.50
N TYR A 57 7.34 -10.08 -12.52
CA TYR A 57 7.55 -9.72 -13.91
C TYR A 57 6.24 -9.84 -14.68
N ILE A 58 5.95 -8.86 -15.52
CA ILE A 58 4.78 -8.83 -16.40
C ILE A 58 5.20 -8.46 -17.81
N ASP A 59 4.37 -8.81 -18.79
CA ASP A 59 4.57 -8.55 -20.21
C ASP A 59 3.47 -7.67 -20.85
N ARG A 60 2.51 -7.23 -20.03
CA ARG A 60 1.29 -6.49 -20.43
C ARG A 60 0.82 -5.58 -19.30
N GLU A 61 -0.28 -4.86 -19.53
CA GLU A 61 -0.93 -4.07 -18.48
C GLU A 61 -1.26 -4.91 -17.24
N TRP A 62 -1.21 -4.28 -16.08
CA TRP A 62 -1.41 -4.98 -14.80
C TRP A 62 -2.12 -4.10 -13.79
N THR A 63 -3.00 -4.72 -13.02
CA THR A 63 -3.72 -4.08 -11.92
C THR A 63 -3.80 -5.04 -10.75
N LYS A 64 -3.70 -4.51 -9.52
CA LYS A 64 -3.79 -5.30 -8.30
C LYS A 64 -4.40 -4.51 -7.15
N ASP A 65 -5.42 -5.09 -6.56
CA ASP A 65 -6.01 -4.63 -5.31
C ASP A 65 -5.31 -5.26 -4.11
N VAL A 66 -5.02 -4.44 -3.11
CA VAL A 66 -4.48 -4.84 -1.81
C VAL A 66 -5.16 -4.05 -0.70
N TYR A 67 -4.93 -4.48 0.53
CA TYR A 67 -5.43 -3.82 1.73
C TYR A 67 -4.26 -3.42 2.62
N LEU A 68 -4.13 -2.12 2.91
CA LEU A 68 -3.07 -1.56 3.75
C LEU A 68 -3.67 -0.90 4.99
N GLY A 69 -2.93 -0.89 6.10
CA GLY A 69 -3.38 -0.18 7.30
C GLY A 69 -3.26 1.33 7.13
N SER A 70 -4.07 2.07 7.88
CA SER A 70 -3.89 3.51 8.06
C SER A 70 -2.47 3.80 8.59
N GLY A 71 -1.83 4.83 8.03
CA GLY A 71 -0.43 5.19 8.25
C GLY A 71 0.60 4.44 7.40
N ASP A 72 0.22 3.39 6.66
CA ASP A 72 1.14 2.71 5.76
C ASP A 72 1.48 3.58 4.53
N ALA A 73 2.61 3.27 3.89
CA ALA A 73 2.94 3.83 2.58
C ALA A 73 2.48 2.87 1.47
N ALA A 74 1.54 3.29 0.64
CA ALA A 74 1.28 2.66 -0.64
C ALA A 74 2.45 3.01 -1.58
N SER A 75 3.17 2.01 -2.06
CA SER A 75 4.41 2.17 -2.84
C SER A 75 4.36 1.32 -4.09
N LEU A 76 4.74 1.90 -5.23
CA LEU A 76 4.82 1.24 -6.53
C LEU A 76 6.12 1.63 -7.24
N LEU A 77 6.89 0.62 -7.62
CA LEU A 77 8.11 0.74 -8.42
C LEU A 77 7.93 -0.07 -9.71
N ILE A 78 8.20 0.56 -10.85
CA ILE A 78 8.13 -0.07 -12.17
C ILE A 78 9.47 0.17 -12.85
N ILE A 79 10.12 -0.91 -13.27
CA ILE A 79 11.39 -0.90 -13.99
C ILE A 79 11.18 -1.64 -15.32
N PRO A 80 11.05 -0.91 -16.44
CA PRO A 80 10.97 -1.50 -17.76
C PRO A 80 12.28 -2.18 -18.15
N GLN A 81 12.20 -3.37 -18.73
CA GLN A 81 13.36 -4.12 -19.24
C GLN A 81 13.42 -4.06 -20.77
N THR A 82 13.44 -2.84 -21.30
CA THR A 82 13.54 -2.61 -22.74
C THR A 82 14.50 -1.46 -23.06
N ARG A 83 15.07 -1.51 -24.26
CA ARG A 83 15.92 -0.45 -24.81
C ARG A 83 15.13 0.62 -25.54
N ALA A 84 13.86 0.34 -25.86
CA ALA A 84 13.00 1.29 -26.53
C ALA A 84 12.52 2.37 -25.55
N LYS A 85 12.43 3.61 -26.05
CA LYS A 85 11.93 4.76 -25.28
C LYS A 85 10.40 4.79 -25.33
N ILE A 86 9.77 3.96 -24.51
CA ILE A 86 8.30 3.92 -24.38
C ILE A 86 7.90 4.64 -23.10
N LYS A 87 6.71 5.25 -23.09
CA LYS A 87 6.15 5.86 -21.88
C LYS A 87 5.33 4.82 -21.11
N TYR A 88 5.64 4.68 -19.83
CA TYR A 88 4.96 3.82 -18.89
C TYR A 88 4.22 4.66 -17.88
N THR A 89 3.03 4.22 -17.49
CA THR A 89 2.24 4.91 -16.47
C THR A 89 2.01 3.98 -15.29
N GLY A 90 2.46 4.41 -14.12
CA GLY A 90 2.10 3.81 -12.84
C GLY A 90 1.00 4.60 -12.17
N LYS A 91 0.10 3.93 -11.47
CA LYS A 91 -0.98 4.54 -10.68
C LYS A 91 -1.09 3.86 -9.31
N ILE A 92 -1.36 4.68 -8.30
CA ILE A 92 -1.85 4.25 -6.98
C ILE A 92 -3.21 4.91 -6.81
N ILE A 93 -4.24 4.10 -6.65
CA ILE A 93 -5.62 4.52 -6.47
C ILE A 93 -6.07 4.08 -5.09
N CYS A 94 -6.74 4.96 -4.36
CA CYS A 94 -7.34 4.65 -3.07
C CYS A 94 -8.56 5.55 -2.93
N ASN A 95 -9.74 4.95 -2.84
CA ASN A 95 -11.01 5.66 -2.97
C ASN A 95 -11.02 6.51 -4.26
N ASP A 96 -11.39 7.78 -4.17
CA ASP A 96 -11.41 8.74 -5.28
C ASP A 96 -10.05 9.42 -5.54
N ASN A 97 -9.04 9.15 -4.71
CA ASN A 97 -7.73 9.76 -4.83
C ASN A 97 -6.80 8.93 -5.70
N ILE A 98 -6.25 9.57 -6.73
CA ILE A 98 -5.37 8.94 -7.72
C ILE A 98 -4.02 9.66 -7.73
N LYS A 99 -2.94 8.90 -7.54
CA LYS A 99 -1.57 9.35 -7.80
C LYS A 99 -1.04 8.64 -9.02
N THR A 100 -0.61 9.41 -10.00
CA THR A 100 -0.13 8.90 -11.29
C THR A 100 1.26 9.45 -11.57
N THR A 101 2.11 8.65 -12.21
CA THR A 101 3.37 9.13 -12.78
C THR A 101 3.63 8.41 -14.09
N THR A 102 4.08 9.18 -15.08
CA THR A 102 4.45 8.68 -16.40
C THR A 102 5.93 8.95 -16.64
N SER A 103 6.67 7.94 -17.07
CA SER A 103 8.12 8.01 -17.29
C SER A 103 8.50 7.08 -18.44
N SER A 104 9.62 7.37 -19.12
CA SER A 104 10.21 6.44 -20.07
C SER A 104 11.33 5.57 -19.49
N ASN A 105 11.63 5.77 -18.21
CA ASN A 105 12.64 5.02 -17.47
C ASN A 105 11.94 4.34 -16.29
N ILE A 106 12.32 4.66 -15.07
CA ILE A 106 11.72 4.14 -13.85
C ILE A 106 10.49 4.98 -13.50
N VAL A 107 9.41 4.32 -13.07
CA VAL A 107 8.30 4.95 -12.35
C VAL A 107 8.43 4.57 -10.88
N SER A 108 8.43 5.57 -10.00
CA SER A 108 8.43 5.38 -8.55
C SER A 108 7.35 6.27 -7.95
N LEU A 109 6.37 5.66 -7.31
CA LEU A 109 5.25 6.32 -6.66
C LEU A 109 5.18 5.86 -5.21
N SER A 110 5.04 6.80 -4.30
CA SER A 110 4.78 6.50 -2.90
C SER A 110 3.85 7.55 -2.31
N VAL A 111 2.87 7.11 -1.55
CA VAL A 111 1.91 7.98 -0.88
C VAL A 111 1.47 7.34 0.43
N ALA A 112 1.37 8.15 1.48
CA ALA A 112 0.82 7.69 2.74
C ALA A 112 -0.67 7.40 2.57
N THR A 113 -1.14 6.26 3.05
CA THR A 113 -2.55 5.86 2.96
C THR A 113 -3.48 6.88 3.62
N ASP A 114 -3.01 7.64 4.61
CA ASP A 114 -3.80 8.67 5.28
C ASP A 114 -3.91 9.98 4.47
N SER A 115 -3.05 10.13 3.45
CA SER A 115 -3.07 11.25 2.49
C SER A 115 -3.88 10.94 1.23
N LEU A 116 -4.53 9.77 1.21
CA LEU A 116 -5.40 9.25 0.16
C LEU A 116 -6.83 9.01 0.67
#